data_AF-D8WWF4-F1
#
_entry.id   AF-D8WWF4-F1
#
_cell.length_a   1.000
_cell.length_b   1.000
_cell.length_c   1.000
_cell.angle_alpha   90.00
_cell.angle_beta   90.00
_cell.angle_gamma   90.00
#
_symmetry.space_group_name_H-M   'P 1'
#
loop_
_entity.id
_entity.type
_entity.pdbx_description
1 polymer ?
#
loop_
_entity_poly.entity_id
_entity_poly.type
_entity_poly.pdbx_seq_one_letter_code
_entity_poly.pdbx_strand_id
1 'polypeptide(L)'
;MVSQASFDPDSIREFNGGVCAGNPLTYPGFEKKLQSAIAKTGRKSGIITFDATVMGVDLVVAMLYSDFRNGTVGSAEGEKFVRACESAKLKRRPLLSYVHTTGGIRIHEGTLGVVQMPKCTMAVREYIDSGGLYIVVYDNNSYAGPVASFLGCSPYQFAIRSSRVGFAGPRVIRDTTGEDIPPDYHNARNALQRGHIQGIWDRREFRRNLHKSLLTMGGGNLYYR
;
A
#
# COMPACT_ATOMS: atom_id res chain seq x y z
N MET A 1 8.42 9.19 6.13
CA MET A 1 6.94 9.22 6.04
C MET A 1 6.57 10.31 5.04
N VAL A 2 5.50 10.15 4.24
CA VAL A 2 4.98 11.22 3.37
C VAL A 2 4.86 12.47 4.21
N SER A 3 5.65 13.50 3.92
CA SER A 3 5.53 14.75 4.64
C SER A 3 4.18 15.37 4.32
N GLN A 4 3.60 16.12 5.26
CA GLN A 4 2.39 16.93 5.01
C GLN A 4 2.50 17.75 3.72
N ALA A 5 3.72 18.10 3.28
CA ALA A 5 3.99 18.79 2.02
C ALA A 5 3.64 18.03 0.73
N SER A 6 3.24 16.75 0.80
CA SER A 6 2.81 16.00 -0.40
C SER A 6 1.34 16.27 -0.75
N PHE A 7 0.53 16.63 0.23
CA PHE A 7 -0.89 16.95 0.10
C PHE A 7 -1.14 18.44 0.37
N ASP A 8 -2.31 18.92 0.00
CA ASP A 8 -2.69 20.31 0.24
C ASP A 8 -2.85 20.55 1.75
N PRO A 9 -2.47 21.73 2.26
CA PRO A 9 -2.64 22.06 3.68
C PRO A 9 -4.08 21.83 4.15
N ASP A 10 -4.24 21.31 5.37
CA ASP A 10 -5.54 21.07 6.03
C ASP A 10 -6.54 20.16 5.29
N SER A 11 -6.10 19.46 4.23
CA SER A 11 -6.93 18.54 3.45
C SER A 11 -7.06 17.13 4.06
N ILE A 12 -6.11 16.72 4.92
CA ILE A 12 -6.04 15.35 5.43
C ILE A 12 -7.15 15.11 6.46
N ARG A 13 -8.03 14.14 6.16
CA ARG A 13 -9.08 13.68 7.08
C ARG A 13 -8.99 12.16 7.21
N GLU A 14 -8.40 11.69 8.32
CA GLU A 14 -8.29 10.26 8.61
C GLU A 14 -9.66 9.63 8.90
N PHE A 15 -9.85 8.40 8.42
CA PHE A 15 -11.03 7.57 8.71
C PHE A 15 -10.60 6.13 9.04
N ASN A 16 -11.54 5.33 9.55
CA ASN A 16 -11.31 3.96 10.05
C ASN A 16 -10.30 3.84 11.22
N GLY A 17 -10.11 4.90 12.01
CA GLY A 17 -9.20 4.88 13.18
C GLY A 17 -9.63 3.89 14.28
N GLY A 18 -10.89 3.47 14.29
CA GLY A 18 -11.42 2.46 15.21
C GLY A 18 -11.12 1.00 14.82
N VAL A 19 -10.68 0.72 13.58
CA VAL A 19 -10.34 -0.65 13.15
C VAL A 19 -8.92 -0.99 13.63
N CYS A 20 -8.81 -2.04 14.44
CA CYS A 20 -7.61 -2.37 15.20
C CYS A 20 -7.07 -3.75 14.85
N ALA A 21 -5.74 -3.89 14.78
CA ALA A 21 -5.10 -5.20 14.72
C ALA A 21 -5.36 -5.97 16.03
N GLY A 22 -5.65 -7.26 15.91
CA GLY A 22 -5.96 -8.13 17.05
C GLY A 22 -5.23 -9.47 16.97
N ASN A 23 -5.48 -10.34 17.94
CA ASN A 23 -4.91 -11.68 18.02
C ASN A 23 -6.00 -12.78 17.93
N PRO A 24 -6.70 -12.90 16.79
CA PRO A 24 -7.88 -13.78 16.66
C PRO A 24 -7.56 -15.27 16.78
N LEU A 25 -6.30 -15.68 16.55
CA LEU A 25 -5.85 -17.07 16.66
C LEU A 25 -5.17 -17.37 18.00
N THR A 26 -5.20 -16.43 18.95
CA THR A 26 -4.53 -16.58 20.26
C THR A 26 -3.05 -16.95 20.12
N TYR A 27 -2.37 -16.40 19.09
CA TYR A 27 -0.98 -16.70 18.81
C TYR A 27 -0.12 -16.30 20.02
N PRO A 28 0.70 -17.21 20.59
CA PRO A 28 1.46 -16.96 21.80
C PRO A 28 2.36 -15.72 21.71
N GLY A 29 2.20 -14.81 22.67
CA GLY A 29 2.99 -13.58 22.77
C GLY A 29 2.70 -12.52 21.71
N PHE A 30 1.74 -12.74 20.80
CA PHE A 30 1.43 -11.75 19.76
C PHE A 30 0.74 -10.50 20.33
N GLU A 31 -0.10 -10.66 21.35
CA GLU A 31 -0.76 -9.54 22.04
C GLU A 31 0.27 -8.52 22.56
N LYS A 32 1.33 -8.99 23.23
CA LYS A 32 2.43 -8.13 23.70
C LYS A 32 3.12 -7.40 22.55
N LYS A 33 3.31 -8.06 21.40
CA LYS A 33 3.90 -7.44 20.20
C LYS A 33 2.99 -6.37 19.61
N LEU A 34 1.67 -6.55 19.65
CA LEU A 34 0.68 -5.55 19.23
C LEU A 34 0.69 -4.35 20.17
N GLN A 35 0.61 -4.57 21.48
CA GLN A 35 0.65 -3.49 22.48
C GLN A 35 1.94 -2.67 22.39
N SER A 36 3.09 -3.32 22.18
CA SER A 36 4.36 -2.62 21.94
C SER A 36 4.33 -1.76 20.67
N ALA A 37 3.74 -2.25 19.58
CA ALA A 37 3.60 -1.49 18.34
C ALA A 37 2.64 -0.29 18.52
N ILE A 38 1.55 -0.47 19.25
CA ILE A 38 0.61 0.60 19.59
C ILE A 38 1.30 1.66 20.44
N ALA A 39 1.99 1.27 21.51
CA ALA A 39 2.72 2.19 22.39
C ALA A 39 3.81 2.97 21.63
N LYS A 40 4.53 2.32 20.71
CA LYS A 40 5.58 2.97 19.91
C LYS A 40 5.02 3.97 18.90
N THR A 41 3.89 3.67 18.28
CA THR A 41 3.40 4.43 17.11
C THR A 41 2.20 5.32 17.40
N GLY A 42 1.50 5.10 18.51
CA GLY A 42 0.19 5.71 18.79
C GLY A 42 -0.91 5.22 17.84
N ARG A 43 -0.65 4.21 17.01
CA ARG A 43 -1.58 3.71 15.98
C ARG A 43 -2.01 2.28 16.28
N LYS A 44 -3.21 1.92 15.82
CA LYS A 44 -3.84 0.61 16.10
C LYS A 44 -3.68 -0.42 14.98
N SER A 45 -3.07 -0.05 13.86
CA SER A 45 -2.84 -0.90 12.67
C SER A 45 -1.69 -0.36 11.83
N GLY A 46 -1.12 -1.17 10.94
CA GLY A 46 -0.04 -0.79 10.01
C GLY A 46 -0.48 -0.10 8.72
N ILE A 47 -1.76 0.28 8.62
CA ILE A 47 -2.30 1.10 7.54
C ILE A 47 -3.02 2.32 8.09
N ILE A 48 -2.88 3.45 7.40
CA ILE A 48 -3.60 4.71 7.66
C ILE A 48 -4.45 5.00 6.43
N THR A 49 -5.71 5.35 6.63
CA THR A 49 -6.65 5.66 5.54
C THR A 49 -7.21 7.05 5.74
N PHE A 50 -7.16 7.89 4.71
CA PHE A 50 -7.57 9.29 4.81
C PHE A 50 -8.03 9.85 3.46
N ASP A 51 -8.90 10.86 3.50
CA ASP A 51 -9.09 11.77 2.38
C ASP A 51 -7.96 12.79 2.35
N ALA A 52 -7.56 13.22 1.16
CA ALA A 52 -6.63 14.32 0.95
C ALA A 52 -6.93 15.04 -0.36
N THR A 53 -6.24 16.15 -0.59
CA THR A 53 -6.27 16.88 -1.86
C THR A 53 -4.83 17.05 -2.36
N VAL A 54 -4.61 16.93 -3.66
CA VAL A 54 -3.33 17.21 -4.30
C VAL A 54 -3.56 18.19 -5.43
N MET A 55 -3.12 19.43 -5.22
CA MET A 55 -3.22 20.52 -6.20
C MET A 55 -4.67 20.69 -6.70
N GLY A 56 -5.63 20.67 -5.76
CA GLY A 56 -7.07 20.78 -6.06
C GLY A 56 -7.77 19.49 -6.48
N VAL A 57 -7.06 18.37 -6.65
CA VAL A 57 -7.68 17.06 -6.95
C VAL A 57 -7.88 16.27 -5.66
N ASP A 58 -9.14 16.02 -5.29
CA ASP A 58 -9.49 15.19 -4.14
C ASP A 58 -9.23 13.71 -4.42
N LEU A 59 -8.69 13.00 -3.44
CA LEU A 59 -8.39 11.58 -3.53
C LEU A 59 -8.54 10.88 -2.16
N VAL A 60 -8.70 9.56 -2.22
CA VAL A 60 -8.61 8.69 -1.04
C VAL A 60 -7.22 8.06 -1.02
N VAL A 61 -6.60 8.01 0.16
CA VAL A 61 -5.25 7.47 0.36
C VAL A 61 -5.29 6.31 1.35
N ALA A 62 -4.63 5.22 0.98
CA ALA A 62 -4.30 4.09 1.85
C ALA A 62 -2.77 4.02 2.00
N MET A 63 -2.26 4.33 3.19
CA MET A 63 -0.84 4.41 3.47
C MET A 63 -0.37 3.25 4.36
N LEU A 64 0.49 2.39 3.82
CA LEU A 64 1.19 1.33 4.58
C LEU A 64 2.53 1.85 5.09
N TYR A 65 2.88 1.55 6.35
CA TYR A 65 4.12 2.05 6.97
C TYR A 65 4.80 1.02 7.88
N SER A 66 6.12 1.18 8.05
CA SER A 66 7.00 0.19 8.69
C SER A 66 6.83 0.07 10.21
N ASP A 67 6.51 1.18 10.88
CA ASP A 67 6.76 1.25 12.33
C ASP A 67 5.78 0.39 13.13
N PHE A 68 4.63 0.06 12.53
CA PHE A 68 3.71 -0.93 13.04
C PHE A 68 3.98 -2.28 12.36
N ARG A 69 4.71 -3.15 13.06
CA ARG A 69 4.93 -4.55 12.65
C ARG A 69 5.48 -4.68 11.22
N ASN A 70 6.43 -3.84 10.82
CA ASN A 70 7.06 -3.80 9.48
C ASN A 70 6.05 -3.64 8.33
N GLY A 71 4.89 -3.02 8.58
CA GLY A 71 3.84 -2.88 7.56
C GLY A 71 3.25 -4.21 7.11
N THR A 72 3.27 -5.23 8.00
CA THR A 72 2.61 -6.51 7.71
C THR A 72 1.09 -6.32 7.66
N VAL A 73 0.47 -6.92 6.65
CA VAL A 73 -0.98 -6.82 6.41
C VAL A 73 -1.69 -7.98 7.06
N GLY A 74 -2.53 -7.67 8.05
CA GLY A 74 -3.50 -8.60 8.65
C GLY A 74 -4.92 -8.14 8.41
N SER A 75 -5.87 -8.70 9.17
CA SER A 75 -7.32 -8.50 9.02
C SER A 75 -7.71 -7.03 9.13
N ALA A 76 -7.11 -6.31 10.08
CA ALA A 76 -7.37 -4.88 10.26
C ALA A 76 -6.88 -4.05 9.08
N GLU A 77 -5.69 -4.35 8.56
CA GLU A 77 -5.13 -3.63 7.42
C GLU A 77 -5.95 -3.89 6.14
N GLY A 78 -6.34 -5.14 5.90
CA GLY A 78 -7.19 -5.50 4.78
C GLY A 78 -8.58 -4.88 4.87
N GLU A 79 -9.21 -4.89 6.04
CA GLU A 79 -10.49 -4.23 6.28
C GLU A 79 -10.44 -2.72 6.00
N LYS A 80 -9.43 -2.02 6.55
CA LYS A 80 -9.27 -0.58 6.31
C LYS A 80 -9.05 -0.28 4.82
N PHE A 81 -8.28 -1.13 4.13
CA PHE A 81 -8.05 -0.98 2.70
C PHE A 81 -9.33 -1.17 1.87
N VAL A 82 -10.14 -2.19 2.16
CA VAL A 82 -11.44 -2.39 1.49
C VAL A 82 -12.36 -1.18 1.71
N ARG A 83 -12.49 -0.71 2.95
CA ARG A 83 -13.27 0.51 3.25
C ARG A 83 -12.75 1.75 2.53
N ALA A 84 -11.44 1.83 2.28
CA ALA A 84 -10.88 2.92 1.47
C ALA A 84 -11.27 2.81 0.00
N CYS A 85 -11.31 1.59 -0.56
CA CYS A 85 -11.83 1.34 -1.91
C CYS A 85 -13.32 1.73 -2.01
N GLU A 86 -14.14 1.30 -1.05
CA GLU A 86 -15.57 1.65 -0.97
C GLU A 86 -15.78 3.16 -0.84
N SER A 87 -15.02 3.83 0.03
CA SER A 87 -15.04 5.28 0.20
C SER A 87 -14.67 6.01 -1.10
N ALA A 88 -13.62 5.56 -1.80
CA ALA A 88 -13.20 6.11 -3.08
C ALA A 88 -14.27 5.92 -4.16
N LYS A 89 -14.92 4.74 -4.19
CA LYS A 89 -16.04 4.43 -5.08
C LYS A 89 -17.24 5.35 -4.82
N LEU A 90 -17.68 5.42 -3.57
CA LEU A 90 -18.85 6.22 -3.16
C LEU A 90 -18.65 7.71 -3.46
N LYS A 91 -17.47 8.25 -3.15
CA LYS A 91 -17.12 9.65 -3.37
C LYS A 91 -16.77 9.96 -4.82
N ARG A 92 -16.69 8.93 -5.67
CA ARG A 92 -16.17 9.03 -7.03
C ARG A 92 -14.80 9.74 -7.06
N ARG A 93 -13.85 9.25 -6.28
CA ARG A 93 -12.48 9.80 -6.17
C ARG A 93 -11.41 8.79 -6.61
N PRO A 94 -10.25 9.23 -7.10
CA PRO A 94 -9.05 8.41 -7.24
C PRO A 94 -8.65 7.76 -5.92
N LEU A 95 -8.04 6.58 -6.01
CA LEU A 95 -7.46 5.86 -4.88
C LEU A 95 -5.95 5.79 -5.06
N LEU A 96 -5.21 6.24 -4.05
CA LEU A 96 -3.76 6.10 -3.95
C LEU A 96 -3.40 5.10 -2.85
N SER A 97 -2.64 4.06 -3.19
CA SER A 97 -1.86 3.30 -2.21
C SER A 97 -0.45 3.85 -2.13
N TYR A 98 -0.15 4.55 -1.03
CA TYR A 98 1.21 4.95 -0.72
C TYR A 98 1.88 3.91 0.16
N VAL A 99 2.83 3.16 -0.41
CA VAL A 99 3.47 2.04 0.26
C VAL A 99 4.83 2.50 0.77
N HIS A 100 4.88 3.06 1.98
CA HIS A 100 6.17 3.27 2.62
C HIS A 100 6.86 1.92 2.80
N THR A 101 6.24 0.98 3.49
CA THR A 101 6.80 -0.36 3.62
C THR A 101 5.71 -1.39 3.76
N THR A 102 5.92 -2.56 3.17
CA THR A 102 5.17 -3.77 3.55
C THR A 102 6.09 -4.98 3.60
N GLY A 103 6.08 -5.65 4.74
CA GLY A 103 6.81 -6.89 4.98
C GLY A 103 6.05 -8.15 4.58
N GLY A 104 4.87 -8.02 3.97
CA GLY A 104 4.03 -9.16 3.58
C GLY A 104 2.80 -9.38 4.46
N ILE A 105 2.24 -10.58 4.38
CA ILE A 105 1.08 -10.98 5.16
C ILE A 105 1.47 -11.26 6.61
N ARG A 106 0.60 -10.87 7.54
CA ARG A 106 0.82 -11.07 8.96
C ARG A 106 0.60 -12.53 9.36
N ILE A 107 1.69 -13.28 9.41
CA ILE A 107 1.70 -14.72 9.74
C ILE A 107 1.03 -15.07 11.08
N HIS A 108 1.00 -14.14 12.03
CA HIS A 108 0.39 -14.36 13.35
C HIS A 108 -1.14 -14.48 13.28
N GLU A 109 -1.75 -14.01 12.18
CA GLU A 109 -3.17 -14.15 11.90
C GLU A 109 -3.48 -15.32 10.95
N GLY A 110 -2.46 -16.11 10.56
CA GLY A 110 -2.62 -17.31 9.73
C GLY A 110 -3.45 -17.07 8.46
N THR A 111 -4.43 -17.95 8.23
CA THR A 111 -5.35 -17.88 7.09
C THR A 111 -6.12 -16.56 7.02
N LEU A 112 -6.44 -15.92 8.17
CA LEU A 112 -7.13 -14.63 8.18
C LEU A 112 -6.29 -13.54 7.53
N GLY A 113 -4.95 -13.59 7.71
CA GLY A 113 -4.03 -12.73 6.99
C GLY A 113 -4.00 -13.02 5.49
N VAL A 114 -3.94 -14.30 5.11
CA VAL A 114 -3.86 -14.72 3.69
C VAL A 114 -5.12 -14.33 2.92
N VAL A 115 -6.30 -14.49 3.52
CA VAL A 115 -7.60 -14.13 2.92
C VAL A 115 -7.71 -12.63 2.62
N GLN A 116 -6.90 -11.77 3.25
CA GLN A 116 -6.87 -10.36 2.88
C GLN A 116 -6.36 -10.13 1.45
N MET A 117 -5.53 -11.03 0.90
CA MET A 117 -5.05 -10.92 -0.48
C MET A 117 -6.21 -10.94 -1.49
N PRO A 118 -7.04 -12.00 -1.60
CA PRO A 118 -8.18 -12.01 -2.50
C PRO A 118 -9.23 -10.96 -2.11
N LYS A 119 -9.52 -10.76 -0.82
CA LYS A 119 -10.49 -9.76 -0.36
C LYS A 119 -10.16 -8.35 -0.86
N CYS A 120 -8.92 -7.89 -0.65
CA CYS A 120 -8.49 -6.57 -1.11
C CYS A 120 -8.42 -6.50 -2.65
N THR A 121 -8.02 -7.59 -3.31
CA THR A 121 -7.95 -7.64 -4.78
C THR A 121 -9.34 -7.51 -5.41
N MET A 122 -10.36 -8.16 -4.84
CA MET A 122 -11.75 -8.01 -5.28
C MET A 122 -12.24 -6.58 -5.09
N ALA A 123 -11.97 -5.95 -3.93
CA ALA A 123 -12.35 -4.56 -3.69
C ALA A 123 -11.70 -3.58 -4.70
N VAL A 124 -10.42 -3.80 -5.05
CA VAL A 124 -9.75 -3.03 -6.12
C VAL A 124 -10.43 -3.25 -7.46
N ARG A 125 -10.77 -4.50 -7.79
CA ARG A 125 -11.40 -4.81 -9.07
C ARG A 125 -12.76 -4.13 -9.20
N GLU A 126 -13.60 -4.24 -8.18
CA GLU A 126 -14.91 -3.58 -8.14
C GLU A 126 -14.81 -2.05 -8.21
N TYR A 127 -13.78 -1.48 -7.59
CA TYR A 127 -13.50 -0.04 -7.67
C TYR A 127 -13.09 0.38 -9.09
N ILE A 128 -12.15 -0.33 -9.71
CA ILE A 128 -11.70 -0.04 -11.08
C ILE A 128 -12.85 -0.23 -12.08
N ASP A 129 -13.62 -1.32 -11.97
CA ASP A 129 -14.76 -1.62 -12.85
C ASP A 129 -15.87 -0.57 -12.74
N SER A 130 -16.00 0.08 -11.59
CA SER A 130 -16.94 1.18 -11.42
C SER A 130 -16.50 2.49 -12.06
N GLY A 131 -15.27 2.59 -12.60
CA GLY A 131 -14.71 3.82 -13.17
C GLY A 131 -13.66 4.51 -12.31
N GLY A 132 -13.12 3.84 -11.29
CA GLY A 132 -12.09 4.37 -10.41
C GLY A 132 -10.67 4.38 -11.00
N LEU A 133 -9.84 5.37 -10.63
CA LEU A 133 -8.40 5.35 -10.89
C LEU A 133 -7.64 4.85 -9.66
N TYR A 134 -6.98 3.70 -9.79
CA TYR A 134 -6.14 3.16 -8.72
C TYR A 134 -4.65 3.31 -9.05
N ILE A 135 -3.93 4.11 -8.24
CA ILE A 135 -2.48 4.30 -8.34
C ILE A 135 -1.79 3.68 -7.12
N VAL A 136 -0.66 3.01 -7.35
CA VAL A 136 0.23 2.52 -6.29
C VAL A 136 1.58 3.19 -6.41
N VAL A 137 2.12 3.68 -5.30
CA VAL A 137 3.48 4.22 -5.23
C VAL A 137 4.27 3.53 -4.13
N TYR A 138 5.28 2.77 -4.52
CA TYR A 138 6.24 2.15 -3.62
C TYR A 138 7.31 3.16 -3.23
N ASP A 139 7.57 3.32 -1.94
CA ASP A 139 8.49 4.34 -1.44
C ASP A 139 9.74 3.74 -0.77
N ASN A 140 9.61 2.63 -0.07
CA ASN A 140 10.74 1.88 0.50
C ASN A 140 10.60 0.39 0.15
N ASN A 141 11.01 -0.50 1.05
CA ASN A 141 10.91 -1.95 0.91
C ASN A 141 9.45 -2.44 0.86
N SER A 142 9.06 -3.04 -0.26
CA SER A 142 7.71 -3.58 -0.48
C SER A 142 7.82 -5.01 -0.99
N TYR A 143 7.35 -5.97 -0.19
CA TYR A 143 7.53 -7.40 -0.47
C TYR A 143 6.25 -8.24 -0.34
N ALA A 144 6.32 -9.44 -0.92
CA ALA A 144 5.43 -10.59 -0.67
C ALA A 144 3.95 -10.36 -1.02
N GLY A 145 3.04 -10.88 -0.19
CA GLY A 145 1.63 -11.04 -0.51
C GLY A 145 0.91 -9.77 -0.99
N PRO A 146 1.06 -8.60 -0.35
CA PRO A 146 0.45 -7.36 -0.83
C PRO A 146 0.90 -6.97 -2.25
N VAL A 147 2.20 -7.10 -2.55
CA VAL A 147 2.75 -6.86 -3.89
C VAL A 147 2.24 -7.89 -4.90
N ALA A 148 2.06 -9.14 -4.50
CA ALA A 148 1.48 -10.20 -5.35
C ALA A 148 -0.05 -10.19 -5.43
N SER A 149 -0.73 -9.20 -4.86
CA SER A 149 -2.19 -9.13 -4.84
C SER A 149 -2.68 -7.70 -5.09
N PHE A 150 -3.29 -7.06 -4.10
CA PHE A 150 -4.02 -5.81 -4.26
C PHE A 150 -3.12 -4.62 -4.62
N LEU A 151 -1.82 -4.64 -4.31
CA LEU A 151 -0.90 -3.60 -4.80
C LEU A 151 -0.46 -3.90 -6.24
N GLY A 152 -0.16 -5.17 -6.55
CA GLY A 152 0.32 -5.58 -7.86
C GLY A 152 -0.73 -5.63 -8.96
N CYS A 153 -2.02 -5.65 -8.62
CA CYS A 153 -3.11 -5.63 -9.60
C CYS A 153 -3.46 -4.21 -10.10
N SER A 154 -2.80 -3.17 -9.57
CA SER A 154 -2.96 -1.82 -10.09
C SER A 154 -2.38 -1.71 -11.52
N PRO A 155 -3.11 -1.09 -12.46
CA PRO A 155 -2.56 -0.77 -13.78
C PRO A 155 -1.52 0.37 -13.75
N TYR A 156 -1.45 1.14 -12.65
CA TYR A 156 -0.59 2.32 -12.53
C TYR A 156 0.26 2.25 -11.26
N GLN A 157 1.42 1.64 -11.38
CA GLN A 157 2.38 1.40 -10.30
C GLN A 157 3.66 2.20 -10.55
N PHE A 158 4.10 2.94 -9.53
CA PHE A 158 5.34 3.71 -9.56
C PHE A 158 6.20 3.39 -8.35
N ALA A 159 7.48 3.68 -8.44
CA ALA A 159 8.40 3.55 -7.31
C ALA A 159 9.23 4.81 -7.11
N ILE A 160 9.58 5.13 -5.88
CA ILE A 160 10.65 6.08 -5.60
C ILE A 160 11.99 5.40 -5.93
N ARG A 161 12.98 6.18 -6.40
CA ARG A 161 14.27 5.63 -6.84
C ARG A 161 14.96 4.69 -5.83
N SER A 162 14.81 4.95 -4.54
CA SER A 162 15.40 4.17 -3.44
C SER A 162 14.61 2.92 -3.05
N SER A 163 13.44 2.70 -3.65
CA SER A 163 12.54 1.61 -3.26
C SER A 163 13.07 0.24 -3.69
N ARG A 164 12.62 -0.78 -2.98
CA ARG A 164 12.83 -2.18 -3.35
C ARG A 164 11.48 -2.87 -3.48
N VAL A 165 11.25 -3.55 -4.59
CA VAL A 165 9.99 -4.21 -4.91
C VAL A 165 10.26 -5.66 -5.32
N GLY A 166 9.53 -6.60 -4.74
CA GLY A 166 9.66 -8.01 -5.07
C GLY A 166 8.64 -8.89 -4.38
N PHE A 167 8.54 -10.14 -4.81
CA PHE A 167 7.70 -11.12 -4.10
C PHE A 167 8.46 -11.75 -2.93
N ALA A 168 9.46 -12.58 -3.22
CA ALA A 168 10.30 -13.18 -2.20
C ALA A 168 11.42 -12.21 -1.77
N GLY A 169 11.77 -12.21 -0.48
CA GLY A 169 12.94 -11.47 0.00
C GLY A 169 14.24 -12.21 -0.33
N PRO A 170 15.41 -11.53 -0.34
CA PRO A 170 16.70 -12.13 -0.70
C PRO A 170 17.04 -13.40 0.08
N ARG A 171 16.74 -13.40 1.38
CA ARG A 171 16.94 -14.58 2.24
C ARG A 171 16.12 -15.78 1.78
N VAL A 172 14.84 -15.59 1.46
CA VAL A 172 13.96 -16.67 1.01
C VAL A 172 14.42 -17.24 -0.32
N ILE A 173 14.90 -16.37 -1.23
CA ILE A 173 15.44 -16.80 -2.52
C ILE A 173 16.69 -17.66 -2.31
N ARG A 174 17.64 -17.20 -1.49
CA ARG A 174 18.85 -17.97 -1.14
C ARG A 174 18.51 -19.32 -0.50
N ASP A 175 17.65 -19.31 0.52
CA ASP A 175 17.28 -20.52 1.27
C ASP A 175 16.57 -21.56 0.37
N THR A 176 15.91 -21.12 -0.71
CA THR A 176 15.17 -22.01 -1.64
C THR A 176 16.02 -22.48 -2.82
N THR A 177 16.86 -21.60 -3.37
CA THR A 177 17.59 -21.85 -4.63
C THR A 177 19.05 -22.23 -4.41
N GLY A 178 19.62 -21.93 -3.24
CA GLY A 178 21.06 -22.04 -2.98
C GLY A 178 21.89 -20.91 -3.60
N GLU A 179 21.26 -19.97 -4.32
CA GLU A 179 21.96 -18.90 -5.03
C GLU A 179 21.85 -17.55 -4.32
N ASP A 180 22.95 -16.81 -4.35
CA ASP A 180 22.97 -15.41 -3.98
C ASP A 180 22.46 -14.54 -5.13
N ILE A 181 21.56 -13.62 -4.80
CA ILE A 181 21.12 -12.60 -5.76
C ILE A 181 21.92 -11.31 -5.59
N PRO A 182 22.17 -10.58 -6.68
CA PRO A 182 22.79 -9.26 -6.62
C PRO A 182 22.09 -8.32 -5.62
N PRO A 183 22.81 -7.44 -4.90
CA PRO A 183 22.21 -6.50 -3.94
C PRO A 183 21.13 -5.58 -4.52
N ASP A 184 21.17 -5.40 -5.83
CA ASP A 184 20.31 -4.51 -6.59
C ASP A 184 19.12 -5.26 -7.22
N TYR A 185 18.99 -6.58 -7.04
CA TYR A 185 17.99 -7.45 -7.68
C TYR A 185 16.54 -6.96 -7.53
N HIS A 186 16.20 -6.34 -6.40
CA HIS A 186 14.87 -5.79 -6.11
C HIS A 186 14.78 -4.27 -6.27
N ASN A 187 15.83 -3.57 -6.69
CA ASN A 187 15.79 -2.11 -6.82
C ASN A 187 14.70 -1.66 -7.82
N ALA A 188 14.29 -0.41 -7.72
CA ALA A 188 13.27 0.16 -8.60
C ALA A 188 13.63 0.07 -10.11
N ARG A 189 14.92 0.13 -10.47
CA ARG A 189 15.37 0.03 -11.88
C ARG A 189 15.11 -1.35 -12.46
N ASN A 190 15.44 -2.40 -11.72
CA ASN A 190 15.21 -3.79 -12.10
C ASN A 190 13.72 -4.12 -12.07
N ALA A 191 12.95 -3.56 -11.14
CA ALA A 191 11.49 -3.65 -11.16
C ALA A 191 10.90 -3.02 -12.44
N LEU A 192 11.38 -1.85 -12.86
CA LEU A 192 10.98 -1.20 -14.11
C LEU A 192 11.41 -2.02 -15.34
N GLN A 193 12.65 -2.50 -15.37
CA GLN A 193 13.18 -3.30 -16.49
C GLN A 193 12.39 -4.60 -16.69
N ARG A 194 11.89 -5.20 -15.61
CA ARG A 194 11.04 -6.41 -15.63
C ARG A 194 9.56 -6.11 -15.89
N GLY A 195 9.17 -4.84 -16.05
CA GLY A 195 7.80 -4.43 -16.29
C GLY A 195 6.87 -4.50 -15.08
N HIS A 196 7.39 -4.58 -13.85
CA HIS A 196 6.57 -4.62 -12.63
C HIS A 196 5.99 -3.26 -12.25
N ILE A 197 6.61 -2.17 -12.70
CA ILE A 197 6.17 -0.79 -12.46
C ILE A 197 6.23 0.00 -13.77
N GLN A 198 5.43 1.05 -13.88
CA GLN A 198 5.35 1.91 -15.06
C GLN A 198 6.34 3.08 -15.01
N GLY A 199 6.92 3.39 -13.85
CA GLY A 199 7.91 4.46 -13.76
C GLY A 199 8.56 4.63 -12.40
N ILE A 200 9.66 5.38 -12.40
CA ILE A 200 10.42 5.72 -11.20
C ILE A 200 10.35 7.23 -10.99
N TRP A 201 9.98 7.66 -9.79
CA TRP A 201 9.87 9.06 -9.42
C TRP A 201 10.99 9.47 -8.45
N ASP A 202 11.39 10.74 -8.54
CA ASP A 202 12.15 11.39 -7.46
C ASP A 202 11.16 11.78 -6.35
N ARG A 203 11.55 11.58 -5.08
CA ARG A 203 10.70 11.93 -3.94
C ARG A 203 10.30 13.41 -3.93
N ARG A 204 11.21 14.30 -4.37
CA ARG A 204 10.97 15.75 -4.45
C ARG A 204 9.90 16.10 -5.47
N GLU A 205 9.70 15.24 -6.47
CA GLU A 205 8.73 15.43 -7.54
C GLU A 205 7.44 14.62 -7.33
N PHE A 206 7.32 13.88 -6.21
CA PHE A 206 6.18 13.01 -5.91
C PHE A 206 4.85 13.73 -6.10
N ARG A 207 4.69 14.91 -5.48
CA ARG A 207 3.46 15.69 -5.54
C ARG A 207 3.09 16.09 -6.98
N ARG A 208 4.08 16.56 -7.75
CA ARG A 208 3.88 16.95 -9.17
C ARG A 208 3.56 15.74 -10.05
N ASN A 209 4.25 14.63 -9.86
CA ASN A 209 4.04 13.41 -10.65
C ASN A 209 2.71 12.74 -10.33
N LEU A 210 2.31 12.74 -9.05
CA LEU A 210 0.99 12.28 -8.63
C LEU A 210 -0.10 13.14 -9.28
N HIS A 211 -0.01 14.47 -9.17
CA HIS A 211 -0.97 15.38 -9.81
C HIS A 211 -1.08 15.14 -11.32
N LYS A 212 0.06 15.07 -12.03
CA LYS A 212 0.08 14.77 -13.47
C LYS A 212 -0.61 13.44 -13.76
N SER A 213 -0.30 12.40 -12.98
CA SER A 213 -0.91 11.07 -13.16
C SER A 213 -2.42 11.09 -12.95
N LEU A 214 -2.92 11.81 -11.94
CA LEU A 214 -4.35 11.96 -11.68
C LEU A 214 -5.09 12.62 -12.86
N LEU A 215 -4.45 13.57 -13.55
CA LEU A 215 -5.00 14.26 -14.71
C LEU A 215 -4.89 13.48 -16.03
N THR A 216 -3.84 12.68 -16.21
CA THR A 216 -3.55 12.07 -17.51
C THR A 216 -3.86 10.58 -17.59
N MET A 217 -3.87 9.85 -16.47
CA MET A 217 -4.07 8.39 -16.45
C MET A 217 -5.54 8.00 -16.25
N GLY A 218 -5.82 6.71 -16.50
CA GLY A 218 -7.13 6.08 -16.40
C GLY A 218 -7.75 5.78 -17.77
N GLY A 219 -8.82 4.99 -17.76
CA GLY A 219 -9.53 4.56 -18.98
C GLY A 219 -10.67 5.51 -19.39
N GLY A 220 -11.39 5.19 -20.46
CA GLY A 220 -12.53 5.99 -20.93
C GLY A 220 -13.71 6.08 -19.94
N ASN A 221 -13.75 5.20 -18.94
CA ASN A 221 -14.86 5.10 -17.96
C ASN A 221 -14.59 5.87 -16.66
N LEU A 222 -13.58 6.75 -16.60
CA LEU A 222 -13.27 7.51 -15.37
C LEU A 222 -14.41 8.46 -14.99
N TYR A 223 -14.95 8.33 -13.78
CA TYR A 223 -16.11 9.14 -13.33
C TYR A 223 -15.77 10.45 -12.61
N TYR A 224 -14.48 10.77 -12.41
CA TYR A 224 -14.04 11.93 -11.61
C TYR A 224 -13.36 13.03 -12.44
N ARG A 225 -13.35 12.87 -13.77
CA ARG A 225 -12.95 13.92 -14.71
C ARG A 225 -14.15 14.76 -15.11
#